data_AF-A0AAW0FQM1-F1
#
_entry.id   AF-A0AAW0FQM1-F1
#
_cell.length_a   1.000
_cell.length_b   1.000
_cell.length_c   1.000
_cell.angle_alpha   90.00
_cell.angle_beta   90.00
_cell.angle_gamma   90.00
#
_symmetry.space_group_name_H-M   'P 1'
#
loop_
_entity.id
_entity.type
_entity.pdbx_description
1 polymer ?
#
loop_
_entity_poly.entity_id
_entity_poly.type
_entity_poly.pdbx_seq_one_letter_code
_entity_poly.pdbx_strand_id
1 'polypeptide(L)'
;MSKDSLAPCFVQDVNEMKECEVKSADFFWLGRIPCRTVRLVGLLVGVQIYEKRTIYYLDDGTGVVECVFRHPTPPKSPSKAPSKRPKPSGSSKNPTGKIVSTPVIMTLDLNPPPKPLASVGMSIRVIGRVTVQRQSRIIITDSIEPCISINEESQHWLNVCDLHRSHYFPPNSNPFVIPQLPPKPSNSTNPQAGPSSTIFNHTTITFPPPQTPSKFSVCSSAATSPSLASSPVGPKSPLRLRHPSRLHTRDLTANTFRIYVKHYLDNAQTVDSNDDSDFEDPDPDITFSLSQIPNTPTRPRKRPPPSDSGETPRPAKRRSIGTTPKGASSQTPTTALKADATTNPDDGLYGFTISHLRRVPELALLARRVVEAEAKRRAREERKKAKEQQAQGLSTNTTDTKGKSRATPSSAAPLGSTKPGEGPGPKMKRLFRFAIRQLYDEGSIVLFDGPKHRLPHISLSHSQSEIRLWKSSMSTSIDANSTTVSSVTNQSYSFTGADPDPGILSDPDPNEESYIPLVPSYLCGQVEKAIVSMVSRARKMRERKTSVPGPTADEIVHYLRRKDDRWARVGDWHVKAALEWGQENGRMWCVGKDRWEVCQ
;
A
#
# COMPACT_ATOMS: atom_id res chain seq x y z
N MET A 1 -24.63 14.79 -11.15
CA MET A 1 -23.72 15.95 -11.02
C MET A 1 -23.50 16.51 -12.41
N SER A 2 -23.85 17.76 -12.65
CA SER A 2 -23.63 18.39 -13.96
C SER A 2 -22.14 18.61 -14.19
N LYS A 3 -21.73 18.84 -15.44
CA LYS A 3 -20.36 19.23 -15.79
C LYS A 3 -19.97 20.60 -15.20
N ASP A 4 -20.90 21.27 -14.50
CA ASP A 4 -20.83 22.68 -14.14
C ASP A 4 -20.34 22.92 -12.71
N SER A 5 -20.06 21.87 -11.92
CA SER A 5 -19.46 22.04 -10.59
C SER A 5 -17.94 22.23 -10.69
N LEU A 6 -17.53 23.40 -11.17
CA LEU A 6 -16.15 23.86 -11.21
C LEU A 6 -15.85 24.67 -9.94
N ALA A 7 -14.91 24.20 -9.11
CA ALA A 7 -14.53 24.89 -7.89
C ALA A 7 -13.22 25.68 -8.08
N PRO A 8 -13.24 27.03 -8.06
CA PRO A 8 -12.03 27.82 -7.95
C PRO A 8 -11.40 27.59 -6.57
N CYS A 9 -10.14 27.19 -6.52
CA CYS A 9 -9.44 26.94 -5.27
C CYS A 9 -7.94 27.21 -5.39
N PHE A 10 -7.23 27.12 -4.26
CA PHE A 10 -5.78 27.13 -4.21
C PHE A 10 -5.19 25.72 -4.44
N VAL A 11 -3.90 25.64 -4.70
CA VAL A 11 -3.18 24.36 -4.76
C VAL A 11 -3.14 23.68 -3.40
N GLN A 12 -2.94 24.46 -2.32
CA GLN A 12 -3.02 23.93 -0.95
C GLN A 12 -4.37 23.28 -0.68
N ASP A 13 -5.47 23.90 -1.12
CA ASP A 13 -6.81 23.32 -1.02
C ASP A 13 -6.85 21.95 -1.67
N VAL A 14 -6.35 21.83 -2.90
CA VAL A 14 -6.28 20.54 -3.63
C VAL A 14 -5.52 19.51 -2.82
N ASN A 15 -4.41 19.86 -2.18
CA ASN A 15 -3.62 18.93 -1.37
C ASN A 15 -4.34 18.51 -0.07
N GLU A 16 -5.18 19.39 0.50
CA GLU A 16 -5.81 19.22 1.81
C GLU A 16 -7.28 18.77 1.79
N MET A 17 -7.99 18.83 0.65
CA MET A 17 -9.40 18.37 0.51
C MET A 17 -9.60 16.98 1.17
N LYS A 18 -10.77 16.65 1.70
CA LYS A 18 -10.98 15.29 2.25
C LYS A 18 -11.52 14.35 1.18
N GLU A 19 -10.96 13.15 1.05
CA GLU A 19 -11.51 12.13 0.15
C GLU A 19 -12.90 11.70 0.63
N CYS A 20 -13.84 11.46 -0.29
CA CYS A 20 -15.12 10.87 0.07
C CYS A 20 -14.93 9.41 0.53
N GLU A 21 -15.45 9.06 1.71
CA GLU A 21 -15.33 7.70 2.27
C GLU A 21 -16.11 6.65 1.46
N VAL A 22 -17.05 7.10 0.63
CA VAL A 22 -17.88 6.23 -0.20
C VAL A 22 -17.06 5.78 -1.41
N LYS A 23 -16.68 4.51 -1.44
CA LYS A 23 -15.81 3.90 -2.49
C LYS A 23 -16.27 4.09 -3.94
N SER A 24 -17.55 4.39 -4.16
CA SER A 24 -18.12 4.60 -5.50
C SER A 24 -18.16 6.08 -5.92
N ALA A 25 -17.78 7.00 -5.05
CA ALA A 25 -17.89 8.43 -5.28
C ALA A 25 -16.53 9.05 -5.65
N ASP A 26 -16.41 9.49 -6.91
CA ASP A 26 -15.21 10.18 -7.42
C ASP A 26 -15.26 11.69 -7.12
N PHE A 27 -15.31 12.09 -5.86
CA PHE A 27 -15.23 13.50 -5.47
C PHE A 27 -14.49 13.71 -4.13
N PHE A 28 -14.07 14.94 -3.89
CA PHE A 28 -13.35 15.40 -2.69
C PHE A 28 -14.16 16.48 -2.00
N TRP A 29 -13.96 16.66 -0.71
CA TRP A 29 -14.61 17.71 0.08
C TRP A 29 -13.67 18.89 0.24
N LEU A 30 -14.05 20.03 -0.35
CA LEU A 30 -13.45 21.33 -0.07
C LEU A 30 -14.34 22.06 0.94
N GLY A 31 -13.96 21.96 2.21
CA GLY A 31 -14.84 22.32 3.32
C GLY A 31 -16.15 21.53 3.25
N ARG A 32 -17.27 22.23 3.09
CA ARG A 32 -18.60 21.60 2.94
C ARG A 32 -19.01 21.29 1.50
N ILE A 33 -18.22 21.65 0.49
CA ILE A 33 -18.61 21.52 -0.91
C ILE A 33 -17.98 20.26 -1.53
N PRO A 34 -18.78 19.36 -2.16
CA PRO A 34 -18.25 18.24 -2.91
C PRO A 34 -17.70 18.73 -4.26
N CYS A 35 -16.40 18.54 -4.48
CA CYS A 35 -15.64 19.00 -5.62
C CYS A 35 -15.05 17.82 -6.39
N ARG A 36 -15.23 17.80 -7.71
CA ARG A 36 -14.58 16.84 -8.61
C ARG A 36 -13.63 17.53 -9.58
N THR A 37 -14.05 18.69 -10.08
CA THR A 37 -13.30 19.50 -11.05
C THR A 37 -12.93 20.81 -10.38
N VAL A 38 -11.66 21.20 -10.49
CA VAL A 38 -11.12 22.42 -9.92
C VAL A 38 -10.63 23.37 -11.00
N ARG A 39 -10.62 24.65 -10.69
CA ARG A 39 -9.97 25.71 -11.47
C ARG A 39 -8.82 26.27 -10.64
N LEU A 40 -7.62 26.21 -11.19
CA LEU A 40 -6.40 26.75 -10.62
C LEU A 40 -5.83 27.83 -11.54
N VAL A 41 -5.17 28.82 -10.95
CA VAL A 41 -4.38 29.84 -11.67
C VAL A 41 -3.08 30.01 -10.91
N GLY A 42 -1.95 29.95 -11.61
CA GLY A 42 -0.63 30.08 -10.99
C GLY A 42 0.50 30.08 -12.02
N LEU A 43 1.72 30.12 -11.52
CA LEU A 43 2.95 30.11 -12.29
C LEU A 43 3.38 28.68 -12.66
N LEU A 44 3.72 28.46 -13.93
CA LEU A 44 4.24 27.18 -14.37
C LEU A 44 5.72 27.04 -13.99
N VAL A 45 6.05 26.16 -13.04
CA VAL A 45 7.42 25.98 -12.52
C VAL A 45 8.18 24.81 -13.16
N GLY A 46 7.49 23.92 -13.88
CA GLY A 46 8.13 22.79 -14.56
C GLY A 46 7.26 22.16 -15.65
N VAL A 47 7.91 21.61 -16.68
CA VAL A 47 7.24 20.90 -17.79
C VAL A 47 8.01 19.62 -18.12
N GLN A 48 7.31 18.49 -18.14
CA GLN A 48 7.85 17.21 -18.60
C GLN A 48 7.00 16.65 -19.75
N ILE A 49 7.63 16.49 -20.91
CA ILE A 49 6.96 16.03 -22.12
C ILE A 49 7.19 14.52 -22.28
N TYR A 50 6.09 13.80 -22.44
CA TYR A 50 6.09 12.39 -22.81
C TYR A 50 5.32 12.21 -24.12
N GLU A 51 5.52 11.07 -24.78
CA GLU A 51 4.88 10.75 -26.06
C GLU A 51 3.34 10.92 -26.01
N LYS A 52 2.69 10.45 -24.94
CA LYS A 52 1.23 10.43 -24.81
C LYS A 52 0.64 11.50 -23.89
N ARG A 53 1.48 12.26 -23.19
CA ARG A 53 1.03 13.25 -22.20
C ARG A 53 2.12 14.27 -21.91
N THR A 54 1.72 15.44 -21.44
CA THR A 54 2.62 16.44 -20.85
C THR A 54 2.23 16.65 -19.39
N ILE A 55 3.22 16.68 -18.50
CA ILE A 55 3.03 16.98 -17.08
C ILE A 55 3.52 18.41 -16.84
N TYR A 56 2.63 19.22 -16.28
CA TYR A 56 2.87 20.60 -15.90
C TYR A 56 2.93 20.69 -14.38
N TYR A 57 3.89 21.41 -13.82
CA TYR A 57 3.98 21.68 -12.38
C TYR A 57 3.52 23.11 -12.13
N LEU A 58 2.36 23.27 -11.51
CA LEU A 58 1.72 24.57 -11.26
C LEU A 58 1.93 24.99 -9.81
N ASP A 59 2.47 26.18 -9.59
CA ASP A 59 2.66 26.82 -8.29
C ASP A 59 1.80 28.08 -8.21
N ASP A 60 0.92 28.18 -7.21
CA ASP A 60 0.11 29.37 -6.96
C ASP A 60 0.54 30.10 -5.68
N GLY A 61 1.75 29.87 -5.18
CA GLY A 61 2.25 30.43 -3.92
C GLY A 61 1.76 29.73 -2.65
N THR A 62 0.73 28.87 -2.74
CA THR A 62 0.25 28.04 -1.61
C THR A 62 0.79 26.61 -1.66
N GLY A 63 1.30 26.18 -2.83
CA GLY A 63 1.93 24.89 -3.03
C GLY A 63 2.09 24.57 -4.51
N VAL A 64 2.64 23.38 -4.80
CA VAL A 64 2.84 22.90 -6.18
C VAL A 64 2.02 21.64 -6.43
N VAL A 65 1.36 21.56 -7.60
CA VAL A 65 0.58 20.38 -8.02
C VAL A 65 0.93 19.93 -9.44
N GLU A 66 0.88 18.62 -9.67
CA GLU A 66 1.06 18.04 -11.00
C GLU A 66 -0.25 18.09 -11.81
N CYS A 67 -0.19 18.72 -12.98
CA CYS A 67 -1.27 18.85 -13.94
C CYS A 67 -0.95 17.99 -15.18
N VAL A 68 -1.69 16.88 -15.36
CA VAL A 68 -1.46 15.90 -16.41
C VAL A 68 -2.38 16.17 -17.60
N PHE A 69 -1.80 16.68 -18.68
CA PHE A 69 -2.48 16.91 -19.95
C PHE A 69 -2.26 15.73 -20.91
N ARG A 70 -3.34 15.09 -21.37
CA ARG A 70 -3.25 13.95 -22.30
C ARG A 70 -3.32 14.43 -23.73
N HIS A 71 -2.38 14.00 -24.56
CA HIS A 71 -2.43 14.33 -25.98
C HIS A 71 -3.56 13.55 -26.65
N PRO A 72 -4.32 14.17 -27.57
CA PRO A 72 -5.29 13.44 -28.37
C PRO A 72 -4.55 12.31 -29.08
N THR A 73 -5.02 11.07 -28.89
CA THR A 73 -4.44 9.95 -29.61
C THR A 73 -4.75 10.17 -31.09
N PRO A 74 -3.74 10.19 -31.99
CA PRO A 74 -4.01 10.38 -33.40
C PRO A 74 -5.06 9.35 -33.83
N PRO A 75 -6.09 9.75 -34.59
CA PRO A 75 -7.11 8.83 -35.05
C PRO A 75 -6.39 7.66 -35.71
N LYS A 76 -6.70 6.43 -35.28
CA LYS A 76 -6.09 5.22 -35.86
C LYS A 76 -6.30 5.33 -37.36
N SER A 77 -5.20 5.46 -38.11
CA SER A 77 -5.27 5.49 -39.57
C SER A 77 -6.10 4.30 -40.03
N PRO A 78 -7.04 4.50 -40.97
CA PRO A 78 -7.96 3.44 -41.38
C PRO A 78 -7.12 2.24 -41.75
N SER A 79 -7.18 1.21 -40.92
CA SER A 79 -6.45 -0.03 -41.19
C SER A 79 -6.96 -0.50 -42.53
N LYS A 80 -6.12 -0.44 -43.57
CA LYS A 80 -6.44 -1.00 -44.88
C LYS A 80 -7.05 -2.36 -44.61
N ALA A 81 -8.32 -2.51 -44.99
CA ALA A 81 -9.03 -3.78 -44.85
C ALA A 81 -8.11 -4.88 -45.38
N PRO A 82 -8.01 -6.04 -44.70
CA PRO A 82 -7.13 -7.12 -45.12
C PRO A 82 -7.48 -7.46 -46.56
N SER A 83 -6.65 -6.97 -47.49
CA SER A 83 -6.71 -7.32 -48.89
C SER A 83 -6.52 -8.82 -48.95
N LYS A 84 -7.60 -9.54 -49.28
CA LYS A 84 -7.58 -10.96 -49.59
C LYS A 84 -6.57 -11.14 -50.72
N ARG A 85 -5.35 -11.57 -50.38
CA ARG A 85 -4.34 -11.97 -51.38
C ARG A 85 -4.93 -13.12 -52.21
N PRO A 86 -5.06 -12.97 -53.53
CA PRO A 86 -5.19 -14.11 -54.42
C PRO A 86 -3.89 -14.92 -54.40
N LYS A 87 -4.02 -16.26 -54.49
CA LYS A 87 -2.89 -17.19 -54.59
C LYS A 87 -2.01 -16.85 -55.82
N PRO A 88 -0.67 -16.98 -55.73
CA PRO A 88 0.21 -16.78 -56.87
C PRO A 88 0.22 -18.04 -57.74
N SER A 89 -0.14 -17.90 -59.01
CA SER A 89 0.20 -18.84 -60.07
C SER A 89 0.92 -18.09 -61.18
N GLY A 90 2.12 -18.56 -61.54
CA GLY A 90 2.68 -18.36 -62.88
C GLY A 90 3.64 -17.19 -63.05
N SER A 91 4.95 -17.51 -63.03
CA SER A 91 5.86 -17.32 -64.17
C SER A 91 5.58 -16.11 -65.09
N SER A 92 6.41 -15.07 -65.02
CA SER A 92 6.97 -14.47 -66.23
C SER A 92 8.20 -13.61 -65.94
N LYS A 93 9.05 -13.53 -66.95
CA LYS A 93 10.43 -13.04 -67.00
C LYS A 93 10.49 -11.50 -67.06
N ASN A 94 11.62 -10.99 -66.55
CA ASN A 94 12.30 -9.70 -66.81
C ASN A 94 11.87 -8.94 -68.09
N PRO A 95 11.87 -7.59 -68.07
CA PRO A 95 13.12 -6.91 -68.36
C PRO A 95 13.48 -5.70 -67.48
N THR A 96 14.79 -5.59 -67.32
CA THR A 96 15.63 -4.46 -66.94
C THR A 96 15.11 -3.07 -67.33
N GLY A 97 14.81 -2.26 -66.33
CA GLY A 97 14.73 -0.81 -66.42
C GLY A 97 15.63 -0.18 -65.36
N LYS A 98 16.74 0.43 -65.79
CA LYS A 98 17.61 1.27 -64.96
C LYS A 98 16.81 2.47 -64.46
N ILE A 99 16.44 2.48 -63.18
CA ILE A 99 15.99 3.69 -62.48
C ILE A 99 17.13 4.11 -61.56
N VAL A 100 17.64 5.31 -61.81
CA VAL A 100 18.63 6.00 -60.98
C VAL A 100 18.00 6.23 -59.61
N SER A 101 18.33 5.36 -58.66
CA SER A 101 17.98 5.49 -57.26
C SER A 101 18.90 6.52 -56.62
N THR A 102 18.40 7.74 -56.45
CA THR A 102 18.93 8.68 -55.47
C THR A 102 18.84 8.06 -54.07
N PRO A 103 19.88 8.17 -53.23
CA PRO A 103 19.84 7.68 -51.87
C PRO A 103 18.87 8.56 -51.06
N VAL A 104 17.61 8.13 -50.99
CA VAL A 104 16.66 8.64 -50.00
C VAL A 104 17.19 8.16 -48.65
N ILE A 105 17.91 9.04 -47.97
CA ILE A 105 18.22 8.92 -46.55
C ILE A 105 16.86 8.76 -45.87
N MET A 106 16.52 7.52 -45.51
CA MET A 106 15.37 7.24 -44.65
C MET A 106 15.71 7.79 -43.26
N THR A 107 15.56 9.10 -43.10
CA THR A 107 15.39 9.72 -41.80
C THR A 107 14.21 9.02 -41.16
N LEU A 108 14.50 8.12 -40.22
CA LEU A 108 13.51 7.54 -39.33
C LEU A 108 12.67 8.69 -38.77
N ASP A 109 11.45 8.84 -39.27
CA ASP A 109 10.46 9.80 -38.81
C ASP A 109 10.08 9.44 -37.37
N LEU A 110 10.98 9.82 -36.45
CA LEU A 110 10.66 9.97 -35.05
C LEU A 110 9.70 11.14 -35.00
N ASN A 111 8.40 10.86 -34.89
CA ASN A 111 7.39 11.88 -34.64
C ASN A 111 7.93 12.81 -33.55
N PRO A 112 8.17 14.10 -33.86
CA PRO A 112 8.78 15.01 -32.90
C PRO A 112 7.91 15.04 -31.64
N PRO A 113 8.51 15.13 -30.45
CA PRO A 113 7.75 15.18 -29.22
C PRO A 113 6.75 16.34 -29.30
N PRO A 114 5.51 16.13 -28.84
CA PRO A 114 4.45 17.13 -28.91
C PRO A 114 4.90 18.42 -28.22
N LYS A 115 4.66 19.56 -28.88
CA LYS A 115 5.02 20.87 -28.34
C LYS A 115 4.17 21.17 -27.09
N PRO A 116 4.78 21.62 -25.98
CA PRO A 116 4.02 21.98 -24.79
C PRO A 116 3.16 23.22 -25.06
N LEU A 117 2.02 23.32 -24.37
CA LEU A 117 1.05 24.41 -24.52
C LEU A 117 1.50 25.70 -23.82
N ALA A 118 2.40 25.59 -22.84
CA ALA A 118 2.99 26.70 -22.11
C ALA A 118 4.43 26.37 -21.68
N SER A 119 5.21 27.41 -21.42
CA SER A 119 6.62 27.34 -21.00
C SER A 119 6.77 27.72 -19.53
N VAL A 120 7.84 27.21 -18.89
CA VAL A 120 8.18 27.57 -17.50
C VAL A 120 8.29 29.09 -17.35
N GLY A 121 7.73 29.63 -16.26
CA GLY A 121 7.65 31.06 -15.97
C GLY A 121 6.39 31.77 -16.51
N MET A 122 5.50 31.07 -17.21
CA MET A 122 4.22 31.62 -17.64
C MET A 122 3.13 31.40 -16.58
N SER A 123 2.30 32.43 -16.33
CA SER A 123 1.05 32.25 -15.58
C SER A 123 0.00 31.56 -16.46
N ILE A 124 -0.59 30.50 -15.95
CA ILE A 124 -1.56 29.67 -16.67
C ILE A 124 -2.81 29.43 -15.83
N ARG A 125 -3.93 29.25 -16.53
CA ARG A 125 -5.21 28.76 -15.99
C ARG A 125 -5.36 27.28 -16.32
N VAL A 126 -5.61 26.47 -15.29
CA VAL A 126 -5.83 25.03 -15.42
C VAL A 126 -7.22 24.67 -14.92
N ILE A 127 -7.98 23.94 -15.74
CA ILE A 127 -9.23 23.29 -15.34
C ILE A 127 -9.05 21.79 -15.48
N GLY A 128 -9.38 21.04 -14.43
CA GLY A 128 -9.29 19.59 -14.51
C GLY A 128 -9.83 18.87 -13.30
N ARG A 129 -9.82 17.54 -13.39
CA ARG A 129 -10.34 16.65 -12.36
C ARG A 129 -9.26 16.27 -11.37
N VAL A 130 -9.55 16.42 -10.08
CA VAL A 130 -8.66 15.98 -9.01
C VAL A 130 -8.66 14.44 -8.97
N THR A 131 -7.48 13.84 -8.92
CA THR A 131 -7.32 12.39 -8.73
C THR A 131 -6.13 12.10 -7.82
N VAL A 132 -6.12 10.95 -7.16
CA VAL A 132 -4.99 10.52 -6.32
C VAL A 132 -4.08 9.59 -7.14
N GLN A 133 -2.80 9.94 -7.25
CA GLN A 133 -1.78 9.10 -7.86
C GLN A 133 -0.56 9.00 -6.93
N ARG A 134 -0.23 7.78 -6.51
CA ARG A 134 0.95 7.48 -5.65
C ARG A 134 0.99 8.34 -4.37
N GLN A 135 -0.15 8.45 -3.67
CA GLN A 135 -0.31 9.24 -2.44
C GLN A 135 -0.25 10.76 -2.61
N SER A 136 0.07 11.26 -3.81
CA SER A 136 -0.05 12.67 -4.13
C SER A 136 -1.33 12.92 -4.93
N ARG A 137 -1.81 14.16 -4.91
CA ARG A 137 -2.93 14.59 -5.74
C ARG A 137 -2.42 15.20 -7.03
N ILE A 138 -3.10 14.84 -8.10
CA ILE A 138 -2.80 15.34 -9.44
C ILE A 138 -4.09 15.82 -10.10
N ILE A 139 -3.95 16.77 -11.00
CA ILE A 139 -5.05 17.27 -11.82
C ILE A 139 -4.98 16.58 -13.17
N ILE A 140 -6.00 15.79 -13.53
CA ILE A 140 -6.18 15.35 -14.92
C ILE A 140 -6.81 16.52 -15.66
N THR A 141 -5.98 17.22 -16.43
CA THR A 141 -6.31 18.48 -17.07
C THR A 141 -7.31 18.27 -18.20
N ASP A 142 -8.43 18.99 -18.13
CA ASP A 142 -9.42 19.08 -19.21
C ASP A 142 -9.08 20.28 -20.12
N SER A 143 -8.64 21.43 -19.56
CA SER A 143 -8.11 22.55 -20.31
C SER A 143 -6.93 23.24 -19.59
N ILE A 144 -5.99 23.76 -20.39
CA ILE A 144 -4.84 24.55 -19.94
C ILE A 144 -4.67 25.72 -20.91
N GLU A 145 -4.69 26.93 -20.38
CA GLU A 145 -4.69 28.17 -21.16
C GLU A 145 -3.72 29.17 -20.52
N PRO A 146 -2.85 29.84 -21.29
CA PRO A 146 -2.08 30.97 -20.77
C PRO A 146 -3.02 32.07 -20.24
N CYS A 147 -2.67 32.69 -19.11
CA CYS A 147 -3.39 33.86 -18.64
C CYS A 147 -3.21 35.01 -19.63
N ILE A 148 -4.30 35.70 -19.96
CA ILE A 148 -4.30 36.81 -20.92
C ILE A 148 -3.83 38.09 -20.22
N SER A 149 -4.22 38.26 -18.95
CA SER A 149 -3.82 39.39 -18.12
C SER A 149 -2.96 38.96 -16.95
N ILE A 150 -1.98 39.80 -16.61
CA ILE A 150 -1.14 39.66 -15.40
C ILE A 150 -2.01 39.69 -14.13
N ASN A 151 -3.17 40.35 -14.17
CA ASN A 151 -4.06 40.47 -13.01
C ASN A 151 -4.95 39.24 -12.79
N GLU A 152 -4.98 38.25 -13.71
CA GLU A 152 -5.84 37.07 -13.55
C GLU A 152 -5.51 36.26 -12.30
N GLU A 153 -4.23 36.18 -11.95
CA GLU A 153 -3.76 35.45 -10.76
C GLU A 153 -4.26 36.13 -9.47
N SER A 154 -4.04 37.45 -9.34
CA SER A 154 -4.52 38.23 -8.20
C SER A 154 -6.06 38.21 -8.07
N GLN A 155 -6.78 38.29 -9.20
CA GLN A 155 -8.24 38.19 -9.21
C GLN A 155 -8.72 36.80 -8.79
N HIS A 156 -8.03 35.74 -9.24
CA HIS A 156 -8.31 34.37 -8.81
C HIS A 156 -8.13 34.22 -7.30
N TRP A 157 -7.02 34.74 -6.74
CA TRP A 157 -6.76 34.71 -5.31
C TRP A 157 -7.85 35.40 -4.49
N LEU A 158 -8.23 36.63 -4.87
CA LEU A 158 -9.30 37.38 -4.17
C LEU A 158 -10.61 36.59 -4.19
N ASN A 159 -10.97 36.04 -5.35
CA ASN A 159 -12.18 35.22 -5.49
C ASN A 159 -12.12 33.94 -4.64
N VAL A 160 -11.00 33.24 -4.60
CA VAL A 160 -10.85 32.03 -3.76
C VAL A 160 -10.93 32.38 -2.28
N CYS A 161 -10.28 33.46 -1.83
CA CYS A 161 -10.41 33.95 -0.45
C CYS A 161 -11.85 34.27 -0.07
N ASP A 162 -12.61 34.92 -0.95
CA ASP A 162 -14.02 35.22 -0.72
C ASP A 162 -14.87 33.94 -0.68
N LEU A 163 -14.61 32.98 -1.56
CA LEU A 163 -15.26 31.66 -1.55
C LEU A 163 -14.95 30.86 -0.28
N HIS A 164 -13.73 30.93 0.23
CA HIS A 164 -13.35 30.32 1.52
C HIS A 164 -14.22 30.85 2.66
N ARG A 165 -14.34 32.18 2.76
CA ARG A 165 -15.11 32.86 3.80
C ARG A 165 -16.61 32.62 3.69
N SER A 166 -17.15 32.64 2.47
CA SER A 166 -18.60 32.67 2.23
C SER A 166 -19.20 31.30 1.93
N HIS A 167 -18.45 30.39 1.29
CA HIS A 167 -18.99 29.15 0.73
C HIS A 167 -18.33 27.88 1.26
N TYR A 168 -17.00 27.77 1.24
CA TYR A 168 -16.30 26.54 1.60
C TYR A 168 -16.25 26.32 3.12
N PHE A 169 -15.88 27.36 3.87
CA PHE A 169 -15.70 27.32 5.33
C PHE A 169 -16.42 28.48 6.05
N PRO A 170 -17.74 28.66 5.88
CA PRO A 170 -18.44 29.73 6.57
C PRO A 170 -18.43 29.49 8.09
N PRO A 171 -18.25 30.53 8.92
CA PRO A 171 -18.06 30.37 10.38
C PRO A 171 -19.23 29.69 11.10
N ASN A 172 -20.45 29.78 10.55
CA ASN A 172 -21.67 29.16 11.08
C ASN A 172 -22.19 28.06 10.14
N SER A 173 -21.29 27.17 9.66
CA SER A 173 -21.65 26.23 8.59
C SER A 173 -22.65 25.17 9.05
N ASN A 174 -23.91 25.29 8.62
CA ASN A 174 -24.81 24.15 8.56
C ASN A 174 -24.27 23.11 7.55
N PRO A 175 -24.53 21.80 7.77
CA PRO A 175 -24.19 20.75 6.81
C PRO A 175 -24.68 21.08 5.40
N PHE A 176 -23.94 20.65 4.38
CA PHE A 176 -24.35 20.85 2.99
C PHE A 176 -25.68 20.14 2.72
N VAL A 177 -26.74 20.93 2.47
CA VAL A 177 -28.06 20.41 2.10
C VAL A 177 -28.15 20.44 0.59
N ILE A 178 -28.29 19.27 -0.03
CA ILE A 178 -28.58 19.16 -1.46
C ILE A 178 -29.94 19.86 -1.69
N PRO A 179 -30.01 20.92 -2.53
CA PRO A 179 -31.29 21.55 -2.83
C PRO A 179 -32.27 20.49 -3.30
N GLN A 180 -33.40 20.35 -2.61
CA GLN A 180 -34.44 19.44 -3.07
C GLN A 180 -34.89 19.93 -4.43
N LEU A 181 -34.74 19.07 -5.45
CA LEU A 181 -35.22 19.38 -6.79
C LEU A 181 -36.72 19.72 -6.67
N PRO A 182 -37.19 20.83 -7.27
CA PRO A 182 -38.60 21.17 -7.23
C PRO A 182 -39.42 19.95 -7.70
N PRO A 183 -40.51 19.61 -7.01
CA PRO A 183 -41.31 18.43 -7.33
C PRO A 183 -41.65 18.48 -8.81
N LYS A 184 -41.20 17.47 -9.54
CA LYS A 184 -41.42 17.36 -10.99
C LYS A 184 -42.93 17.45 -11.20
N PRO A 185 -43.45 18.42 -11.97
CA PRO A 185 -44.89 18.60 -12.14
C PRO A 185 -45.47 17.27 -12.63
N SER A 186 -46.33 16.67 -11.81
CA SER A 186 -47.06 15.48 -12.18
C SER A 186 -48.00 15.86 -13.32
N ASN A 187 -47.61 15.56 -14.55
CA ASN A 187 -48.51 15.61 -15.70
C ASN A 187 -49.56 14.50 -15.53
N SER A 188 -50.54 14.76 -14.66
CA SER A 188 -51.82 14.09 -14.60
C SER A 188 -52.80 14.97 -15.38
N THR A 189 -52.90 14.73 -16.68
CA THR A 189 -54.07 15.16 -17.44
C THR A 189 -54.41 14.08 -18.45
N ASN A 190 -55.41 13.30 -18.07
CA ASN A 190 -56.24 12.51 -18.97
C ASN A 190 -56.66 13.37 -20.17
N PRO A 191 -56.55 12.88 -21.42
CA PRO A 191 -57.16 13.54 -22.57
C PRO A 191 -58.65 13.21 -22.58
N GLN A 192 -59.48 14.10 -22.05
CA GLN A 192 -60.92 14.06 -22.30
C GLN A 192 -61.19 14.79 -23.62
N ALA A 193 -61.76 14.04 -24.56
CA ALA A 193 -62.17 14.51 -25.87
C ALA A 193 -63.21 15.64 -25.79
N GLY A 194 -63.06 16.64 -26.65
CA GLY A 194 -64.04 17.69 -26.88
C GLY A 194 -63.64 18.58 -28.06
N PRO A 195 -64.49 18.73 -29.10
CA PRO A 195 -64.20 19.57 -30.25
C PRO A 195 -64.81 20.97 -30.09
N SER A 196 -64.07 22.02 -30.47
CA SER A 196 -64.58 23.19 -31.20
C SER A 196 -63.55 24.32 -31.23
N SER A 197 -63.39 24.87 -32.44
CA SER A 197 -63.13 26.27 -32.84
C SER A 197 -62.97 27.32 -31.71
N THR A 198 -62.10 28.32 -31.81
CA THR A 198 -62.15 29.41 -32.81
C THR A 198 -60.90 30.31 -32.68
N ILE A 199 -60.30 30.66 -33.82
CA ILE A 199 -59.66 31.93 -34.23
C ILE A 199 -59.25 32.91 -33.12
N PHE A 200 -57.96 33.29 -33.05
CA PHE A 200 -57.52 34.69 -33.15
C PHE A 200 -56.01 34.82 -33.43
N ASN A 201 -55.72 35.68 -34.39
CA ASN A 201 -54.41 36.01 -34.92
C ASN A 201 -53.59 36.82 -33.91
N HIS A 202 -52.29 36.56 -33.80
CA HIS A 202 -51.32 37.65 -33.71
C HIS A 202 -49.96 37.25 -34.32
N THR A 203 -49.58 38.10 -35.27
CA THR A 203 -48.39 38.13 -36.10
C THR A 203 -47.15 38.39 -35.25
N THR A 204 -46.14 37.51 -35.24
CA THR A 204 -44.75 37.94 -34.99
C THR A 204 -43.72 36.96 -35.57
N ILE A 205 -43.12 37.38 -36.67
CA ILE A 205 -41.71 37.27 -37.07
C ILE A 205 -41.02 35.91 -36.87
N THR A 206 -40.86 35.25 -38.02
CA THR A 206 -40.08 34.06 -38.30
C THR A 206 -38.57 34.32 -38.22
N PHE A 207 -37.86 33.59 -37.38
CA PHE A 207 -36.43 33.27 -37.55
C PHE A 207 -36.25 31.75 -37.46
N PRO A 208 -35.49 31.11 -38.37
CA PRO A 208 -35.30 29.66 -38.35
C PRO A 208 -34.30 29.24 -37.25
N PRO A 209 -34.58 28.14 -36.51
CA PRO A 209 -33.61 27.61 -35.56
C PRO A 209 -32.48 26.83 -36.28
N PRO A 210 -31.22 26.95 -35.83
CA PRO A 210 -30.15 26.10 -36.33
C PRO A 210 -30.33 24.65 -35.85
N GLN A 211 -30.28 23.74 -36.81
CA GLN A 211 -30.32 22.30 -36.64
C GLN A 211 -29.15 21.82 -35.76
N THR A 212 -29.45 21.01 -34.76
CA THR A 212 -28.47 20.25 -33.97
C THR A 212 -28.27 18.86 -34.58
N PRO A 213 -27.04 18.42 -34.89
CA PRO A 213 -26.81 17.03 -35.26
C PRO A 213 -26.56 16.16 -34.02
N SER A 214 -27.40 15.14 -33.91
CA SER A 214 -27.05 13.74 -33.72
C SER A 214 -26.17 13.32 -32.53
N LYS A 215 -26.86 12.63 -31.63
CA LYS A 215 -26.39 11.74 -30.57
C LYS A 215 -25.34 10.74 -31.09
N PHE A 216 -24.17 10.71 -30.47
CA PHE A 216 -23.34 9.51 -30.39
C PHE A 216 -23.17 9.10 -28.92
N SER A 217 -23.90 8.05 -28.55
CA SER A 217 -23.68 7.24 -27.36
C SER A 217 -22.39 6.44 -27.56
N VAL A 218 -21.36 6.72 -26.76
CA VAL A 218 -20.18 5.85 -26.65
C VAL A 218 -20.13 5.31 -25.23
N CYS A 219 -20.46 4.03 -25.09
CA CYS A 219 -20.22 3.23 -23.90
C CYS A 219 -18.73 3.30 -23.53
N SER A 220 -18.42 3.87 -22.37
CA SER A 220 -17.08 3.79 -21.77
C SER A 220 -16.99 2.56 -20.88
N SER A 221 -16.30 1.54 -21.37
CA SER A 221 -15.93 0.35 -20.61
C SER A 221 -14.98 0.74 -19.48
N ALA A 222 -15.43 0.55 -18.24
CA ALA A 222 -14.65 0.81 -17.04
C ALA A 222 -13.46 -0.17 -16.93
N ALA A 223 -12.25 0.37 -16.90
CA ALA A 223 -11.05 -0.37 -16.51
C ALA A 223 -10.84 -0.21 -15.00
N THR A 224 -11.19 -1.25 -14.24
CA THR A 224 -10.96 -1.39 -12.80
C THR A 224 -9.48 -1.20 -12.43
N SER A 225 -9.19 -0.11 -11.71
CA SER A 225 -7.90 0.09 -11.02
C SER A 225 -8.07 -0.17 -9.52
N PRO A 226 -7.07 -0.78 -8.84
CA PRO A 226 -7.19 -1.21 -7.45
C PRO A 226 -6.67 -0.09 -6.53
N SER A 227 -7.56 0.47 -5.73
CA SER A 227 -7.28 1.50 -4.73
C SER A 227 -6.76 0.91 -3.41
N LEU A 228 -5.72 1.53 -2.87
CA LEU A 228 -5.29 1.48 -1.47
C LEU A 228 -5.11 2.94 -1.04
N ALA A 229 -6.02 3.44 -0.21
CA ALA A 229 -6.00 4.77 0.39
C ALA A 229 -6.09 4.63 1.91
N SER A 230 -5.39 5.50 2.63
CA SER A 230 -5.35 5.57 4.09
C SER A 230 -5.83 6.95 4.56
N SER A 231 -6.91 6.99 5.33
CA SER A 231 -7.57 8.14 5.97
C SER A 231 -6.70 8.87 7.00
N PRO A 232 -7.06 10.07 7.53
CA PRO A 232 -6.45 10.63 8.73
C PRO A 232 -7.39 10.74 9.95
N VAL A 233 -6.79 10.53 11.13
CA VAL A 233 -7.17 10.88 12.52
C VAL A 233 -8.37 10.20 13.20
N GLY A 234 -8.42 8.88 13.10
CA GLY A 234 -8.70 8.03 14.26
C GLY A 234 -7.50 7.09 14.46
N PRO A 235 -7.41 6.28 15.53
CA PRO A 235 -6.42 5.20 15.59
C PRO A 235 -6.63 4.33 14.34
N LYS A 236 -5.78 4.51 13.32
CA LYS A 236 -5.94 3.85 12.04
C LYS A 236 -5.76 2.37 12.33
N SER A 237 -6.86 1.61 12.23
CA SER A 237 -6.76 0.15 12.26
C SER A 237 -5.64 -0.28 11.31
N PRO A 238 -4.73 -1.16 11.74
CA PRO A 238 -3.54 -1.51 10.96
C PRO A 238 -3.93 -1.85 9.51
N LEU A 239 -3.14 -1.30 8.57
CA LEU A 239 -3.40 -1.43 7.13
C LEU A 239 -3.50 -2.90 6.74
N ARG A 240 -4.74 -3.41 6.61
CA ARG A 240 -4.99 -4.80 6.24
C ARG A 240 -4.54 -5.08 4.80
N LEU A 241 -3.36 -5.66 4.66
CA LEU A 241 -2.84 -6.09 3.36
C LEU A 241 -3.64 -7.27 2.79
N ARG A 242 -3.71 -7.34 1.46
CA ARG A 242 -4.36 -8.45 0.74
C ARG A 242 -3.51 -9.71 0.91
N HIS A 243 -4.12 -10.89 0.83
CA HIS A 243 -3.32 -12.12 0.85
C HIS A 243 -2.38 -12.17 -0.38
N PRO A 244 -1.10 -12.60 -0.24
CA PRO A 244 -0.14 -12.66 -1.35
C PRO A 244 -0.62 -13.40 -2.60
N SER A 245 -1.42 -14.46 -2.46
CA SER A 245 -1.99 -15.20 -3.59
C SER A 245 -2.93 -14.36 -4.46
N ARG A 246 -3.51 -13.29 -3.91
CA ARG A 246 -4.49 -12.42 -4.60
C ARG A 246 -3.87 -11.17 -5.22
N LEU A 247 -2.56 -10.98 -5.08
CA LEU A 247 -1.87 -9.87 -5.74
C LEU A 247 -1.79 -10.10 -7.25
N HIS A 248 -2.01 -9.02 -8.02
CA HIS A 248 -1.88 -9.05 -9.47
C HIS A 248 -0.40 -9.06 -9.87
N THR A 249 -0.09 -9.59 -11.06
CA THR A 249 1.29 -9.64 -11.57
C THR A 249 1.97 -8.26 -11.66
N ARG A 250 1.21 -7.20 -11.93
CA ARG A 250 1.73 -5.81 -11.92
C ARG A 250 2.16 -5.33 -10.54
N ASP A 251 1.55 -5.89 -9.49
CA ASP A 251 1.80 -5.53 -8.09
C ASP A 251 2.93 -6.40 -7.50
N LEU A 252 3.38 -7.45 -8.20
CA LEU A 252 4.50 -8.31 -7.79
C LEU A 252 5.83 -7.60 -8.07
N THR A 253 6.23 -6.73 -7.15
CA THR A 253 7.49 -5.99 -7.20
C THR A 253 8.30 -6.18 -5.92
N ALA A 254 9.60 -5.89 -5.97
CA ALA A 254 10.46 -5.94 -4.78
C ALA A 254 10.01 -4.99 -3.68
N ASN A 255 9.46 -3.82 -4.05
CA ASN A 255 8.92 -2.87 -3.07
C ASN A 255 7.63 -3.40 -2.40
N THR A 256 6.73 -4.04 -3.16
CA THR A 256 5.55 -4.69 -2.59
C THR A 256 5.95 -5.78 -1.60
N PHE A 257 6.96 -6.58 -1.94
CA PHE A 257 7.49 -7.59 -1.03
C PHE A 257 8.04 -6.96 0.26
N ARG A 258 8.82 -5.88 0.16
CA ARG A 258 9.31 -5.11 1.32
C ARG A 258 8.19 -4.63 2.24
N ILE A 259 7.09 -4.11 1.68
CA ILE A 259 5.92 -3.67 2.45
C ILE A 259 5.30 -4.84 3.23
N TYR A 260 5.22 -6.02 2.64
CA TYR A 260 4.68 -7.21 3.32
C TYR A 260 5.60 -7.73 4.41
N VAL A 261 6.92 -7.68 4.21
CA VAL A 261 7.90 -7.99 5.25
C VAL A 261 7.73 -7.04 6.43
N LYS A 262 7.65 -5.72 6.18
CA LYS A 262 7.42 -4.73 7.24
C LYS A 262 6.11 -5.00 7.99
N HIS A 263 5.01 -5.21 7.25
CA HIS A 263 3.72 -5.50 7.86
C HIS A 263 3.75 -6.77 8.71
N TYR A 264 4.46 -7.82 8.28
CA TYR A 264 4.65 -9.02 9.08
C TYR A 264 5.42 -8.70 10.37
N LEU A 265 6.55 -8.00 10.28
CA LEU A 265 7.34 -7.61 11.46
C LEU A 265 6.52 -6.78 12.46
N ASP A 266 5.71 -5.82 11.97
CA ASP A 266 4.91 -4.93 12.81
C ASP A 266 3.73 -5.65 13.51
N ASN A 267 3.25 -6.78 12.98
CA ASN A 267 1.99 -7.42 13.43
C ASN A 267 2.13 -8.90 13.81
N ALA A 268 3.31 -9.49 13.65
CA ALA A 268 3.57 -10.86 14.08
C ALA A 268 3.36 -10.90 15.60
N GLN A 269 2.42 -11.74 16.03
CA GLN A 269 2.14 -11.90 17.45
C GLN A 269 3.40 -12.45 18.12
N THR A 270 3.85 -11.80 19.18
CA THR A 270 4.70 -12.45 20.16
C THR A 270 3.82 -13.56 20.74
N VAL A 271 4.11 -14.80 20.34
CA VAL A 271 3.45 -15.95 20.96
C VAL A 271 3.94 -15.94 22.40
N ASP A 272 3.14 -15.35 23.28
CA ASP A 272 3.42 -15.31 24.70
C ASP A 272 3.66 -16.74 25.14
N SER A 273 4.90 -17.03 25.54
CA SER A 273 5.39 -18.37 25.85
C SER A 273 4.83 -18.89 27.18
N ASN A 274 3.63 -18.45 27.58
CA ASN A 274 2.92 -18.85 28.79
C ASN A 274 2.35 -20.28 28.72
N ASP A 275 2.71 -21.06 27.69
CA ASP A 275 2.40 -22.49 27.59
C ASP A 275 3.56 -23.37 28.09
N ASP A 276 4.49 -22.81 28.87
CA ASP A 276 5.22 -23.57 29.90
C ASP A 276 4.33 -23.69 31.16
N SER A 277 3.06 -24.07 30.97
CA SER A 277 2.33 -24.67 32.08
C SER A 277 3.04 -25.98 32.37
N ASP A 278 3.80 -25.98 33.46
CA ASP A 278 4.33 -27.15 34.18
C ASP A 278 3.45 -28.37 33.93
N PHE A 279 3.76 -29.11 32.85
CA PHE A 279 3.30 -30.48 32.73
C PHE A 279 4.21 -31.23 33.70
N GLU A 280 3.90 -31.10 34.98
CA GLU A 280 4.46 -31.90 36.04
C GLU A 280 4.38 -33.35 35.57
N ASP A 281 5.56 -33.91 35.39
CA ASP A 281 5.84 -35.31 35.12
C ASP A 281 4.92 -36.17 36.03
N PRO A 282 3.87 -36.84 35.51
CA PRO A 282 3.12 -37.76 36.35
C PRO A 282 4.03 -38.96 36.58
N ASP A 283 4.47 -39.11 37.84
CA ASP A 283 5.24 -40.24 38.36
C ASP A 283 4.95 -41.57 37.61
N PRO A 284 5.98 -42.27 37.10
CA PRO A 284 5.80 -43.55 36.45
C PRO A 284 5.68 -44.67 37.49
N ASP A 285 4.53 -44.78 38.16
CA ASP A 285 4.32 -45.87 39.11
C ASP A 285 2.87 -46.40 39.12
N ILE A 286 2.39 -46.93 37.99
CA ILE A 286 1.32 -47.94 37.98
C ILE A 286 1.65 -49.07 37.01
N THR A 287 1.88 -50.21 37.64
CA THR A 287 2.10 -51.55 37.12
C THR A 287 0.79 -52.18 36.60
N PHE A 288 0.91 -53.03 35.57
CA PHE A 288 -0.02 -54.11 35.15
C PHE A 288 -1.44 -53.76 34.64
N SER A 289 -1.71 -54.02 33.34
CA SER A 289 -2.39 -55.27 32.94
C SER A 289 -2.76 -55.31 31.45
N LEU A 290 -2.50 -56.49 30.87
CA LEU A 290 -2.79 -56.90 29.51
C LEU A 290 -4.28 -56.99 29.17
N SER A 291 -4.52 -56.87 27.85
CA SER A 291 -5.62 -57.43 27.06
C SER A 291 -6.99 -56.74 27.11
N GLN A 292 -7.40 -56.12 25.99
CA GLN A 292 -8.57 -56.55 25.23
C GLN A 292 -8.74 -55.79 23.91
N ILE A 293 -9.11 -56.58 22.89
CA ILE A 293 -9.37 -56.24 21.49
C ILE A 293 -10.73 -55.52 21.38
N PRO A 294 -10.93 -54.55 20.47
CA PRO A 294 -12.19 -53.84 20.33
C PRO A 294 -13.17 -54.60 19.43
N ASN A 295 -14.35 -54.92 19.96
CA ASN A 295 -15.54 -55.24 19.17
C ASN A 295 -16.47 -54.03 19.13
N THR A 296 -16.72 -53.53 17.91
CA THR A 296 -17.93 -52.79 17.52
C THR A 296 -19.13 -53.78 17.50
N PRO A 297 -20.42 -53.43 17.26
CA PRO A 297 -21.01 -52.17 16.76
C PRO A 297 -22.42 -51.80 17.35
N THR A 298 -23.09 -50.85 16.68
CA THR A 298 -24.54 -50.60 16.54
C THR A 298 -25.33 -49.68 17.52
N ARG A 299 -25.61 -48.47 17.00
CA ARG A 299 -26.87 -47.66 17.09
C ARG A 299 -28.14 -48.54 16.93
N PRO A 300 -29.41 -48.04 17.04
CA PRO A 300 -29.99 -46.79 17.60
C PRO A 300 -31.34 -46.99 18.37
N ARG A 301 -31.87 -45.97 19.10
CA ARG A 301 -33.27 -45.42 19.02
C ARG A 301 -33.82 -44.77 20.30
N LYS A 302 -34.37 -43.57 20.09
CA LYS A 302 -35.69 -43.01 20.49
C LYS A 302 -36.22 -43.15 21.95
N ARG A 303 -36.26 -41.98 22.63
CA ARG A 303 -37.33 -41.34 23.48
C ARG A 303 -38.61 -42.13 23.78
N PRO A 304 -39.27 -42.00 24.97
CA PRO A 304 -39.96 -40.75 25.40
C PRO A 304 -40.00 -40.46 26.95
N PRO A 305 -40.63 -39.34 27.43
CA PRO A 305 -40.62 -38.80 28.82
C PRO A 305 -41.78 -39.38 29.68
N PRO A 306 -42.19 -38.94 30.92
CA PRO A 306 -42.01 -37.66 31.65
C PRO A 306 -41.90 -37.79 33.21
N SER A 307 -42.27 -36.72 33.94
CA SER A 307 -42.44 -36.52 35.41
C SER A 307 -41.25 -35.82 36.11
N ASP A 308 -41.34 -34.55 36.54
CA ASP A 308 -42.25 -33.83 37.47
C ASP A 308 -41.72 -33.85 38.92
N SER A 309 -41.94 -32.73 39.62
CA SER A 309 -41.41 -32.29 40.93
C SER A 309 -39.97 -31.74 40.89
N GLY A 310 -39.65 -30.56 41.43
CA GLY A 310 -40.35 -29.72 42.39
C GLY A 310 -39.38 -29.35 43.52
N GLU A 311 -39.25 -28.04 43.78
CA GLU A 311 -38.82 -27.46 45.06
C GLU A 311 -37.31 -27.43 45.47
N THR A 312 -36.73 -26.26 45.18
CA THR A 312 -36.17 -25.25 46.11
C THR A 312 -35.02 -25.53 47.11
N PRO A 313 -34.25 -24.48 47.46
CA PRO A 313 -32.88 -24.56 47.96
C PRO A 313 -32.78 -24.30 49.48
N ARG A 314 -31.75 -24.80 50.17
CA ARG A 314 -31.41 -24.38 51.56
C ARG A 314 -29.95 -24.68 51.97
N PRO A 315 -29.44 -24.11 53.09
CA PRO A 315 -28.24 -23.26 53.06
C PRO A 315 -27.15 -23.64 54.10
N ALA A 316 -26.05 -22.87 54.05
CA ALA A 316 -25.06 -22.50 55.06
C ALA A 316 -24.94 -23.30 56.38
N LYS A 317 -23.69 -23.65 56.73
CA LYS A 317 -23.29 -23.88 58.13
C LYS A 317 -22.01 -23.12 58.48
N ARG A 318 -22.10 -22.40 59.59
CA ARG A 318 -21.11 -21.51 60.20
C ARG A 318 -20.68 -22.12 61.54
N ARG A 319 -19.48 -21.75 61.99
CA ARG A 319 -18.90 -21.79 63.36
C ARG A 319 -18.22 -23.08 63.82
N SER A 320 -16.98 -22.92 64.26
CA SER A 320 -16.61 -23.16 65.67
C SER A 320 -15.31 -22.42 66.03
N ILE A 321 -15.28 -21.86 67.24
CA ILE A 321 -14.24 -21.05 67.90
C ILE A 321 -13.64 -21.88 69.03
N GLY A 322 -12.34 -21.74 69.28
CA GLY A 322 -11.69 -22.02 70.58
C GLY A 322 -10.16 -22.09 70.46
N THR A 323 -9.36 -21.05 70.75
CA THR A 323 -8.64 -20.75 72.02
C THR A 323 -8.07 -22.00 72.72
N THR A 324 -6.80 -22.20 73.11
CA THR A 324 -5.53 -21.44 73.37
C THR A 324 -4.50 -22.51 73.90
N PRO A 325 -3.30 -22.22 74.48
CA PRO A 325 -2.11 -21.45 74.04
C PRO A 325 -0.74 -22.20 74.26
N LYS A 326 0.36 -21.50 73.93
CA LYS A 326 1.78 -21.64 74.39
C LYS A 326 2.76 -22.50 73.59
N GLY A 327 3.88 -21.87 73.24
CA GLY A 327 5.14 -22.51 72.83
C GLY A 327 6.07 -21.52 72.13
N ALA A 328 6.77 -20.70 72.91
CA ALA A 328 7.73 -19.72 72.40
C ALA A 328 8.89 -20.39 71.66
N SER A 329 9.16 -19.93 70.43
CA SER A 329 10.48 -20.05 69.81
C SER A 329 10.73 -18.81 68.96
N SER A 330 11.74 -18.08 69.39
CA SER A 330 12.26 -16.86 68.80
C SER A 330 12.91 -17.16 67.46
N GLN A 331 12.22 -16.86 66.35
CA GLN A 331 12.88 -16.60 65.07
C GLN A 331 12.26 -15.35 64.45
N THR A 332 13.15 -14.42 64.17
CA THR A 332 12.92 -13.10 63.58
C THR A 332 12.15 -13.19 62.26
N PRO A 333 11.18 -12.28 62.02
CA PRO A 333 10.49 -12.21 60.74
C PRO A 333 11.42 -11.56 59.72
N THR A 334 12.09 -12.35 58.90
CA THR A 334 12.63 -11.85 57.64
C THR A 334 11.43 -11.58 56.75
N THR A 335 10.98 -10.33 56.74
CA THR A 335 10.11 -9.78 55.71
C THR A 335 10.77 -10.03 54.37
N ALA A 336 10.41 -11.14 53.73
CA ALA A 336 10.60 -11.35 52.30
C ALA A 336 9.73 -10.30 51.62
N LEU A 337 10.33 -9.12 51.44
CA LEU A 337 9.86 -8.10 50.55
C LEU A 337 9.50 -8.80 49.25
N LYS A 338 8.23 -8.68 48.84
CA LYS A 338 7.85 -8.79 47.43
C LYS A 338 8.83 -7.88 46.69
N ALA A 339 9.88 -8.47 46.13
CA ALA A 339 10.71 -7.80 45.17
C ALA A 339 9.72 -7.37 44.09
N ASP A 340 9.54 -6.06 43.96
CA ASP A 340 8.83 -5.47 42.84
C ASP A 340 9.36 -6.17 41.59
N ALA A 341 8.51 -7.00 40.99
CA ALA A 341 8.75 -7.52 39.67
C ALA A 341 8.65 -6.32 38.74
N THR A 342 9.70 -5.51 38.70
CA THR A 342 10.05 -4.65 37.58
C THR A 342 10.33 -5.59 36.42
N THR A 343 9.26 -6.16 35.87
CA THR A 343 9.26 -6.88 34.59
C THR A 343 9.93 -5.93 33.61
N ASN A 344 11.16 -6.26 33.23
CA ASN A 344 11.84 -5.50 32.19
C ASN A 344 10.90 -5.52 30.98
N PRO A 345 10.52 -4.37 30.41
CA PRO A 345 9.63 -4.33 29.25
C PRO A 345 10.22 -5.07 28.04
N ASP A 346 11.48 -5.50 28.13
CA ASP A 346 12.23 -6.24 27.12
C ASP A 346 12.06 -7.78 27.22
N ASP A 347 11.47 -8.34 28.29
CA ASP A 347 11.43 -9.80 28.54
C ASP A 347 10.57 -10.61 27.55
N GLY A 348 9.77 -9.95 26.71
CA GLY A 348 8.94 -10.60 25.67
C GLY A 348 9.37 -10.30 24.24
N LEU A 349 10.44 -9.52 24.02
CA LEU A 349 10.81 -9.07 22.69
C LEU A 349 11.79 -10.04 22.04
N TYR A 350 11.38 -10.63 20.92
CA TYR A 350 12.21 -11.56 20.16
C TYR A 350 12.62 -10.97 18.80
N GLY A 351 13.88 -11.16 18.43
CA GLY A 351 14.41 -10.73 17.15
C GLY A 351 14.05 -11.65 16.00
N PHE A 352 13.67 -11.08 14.85
CA PHE A 352 13.40 -11.83 13.62
C PHE A 352 14.68 -12.02 12.81
N THR A 353 15.01 -13.27 12.48
CA THR A 353 16.10 -13.60 11.56
C THR A 353 15.60 -13.72 10.12
N ILE A 354 16.48 -13.59 9.12
CA ILE A 354 16.10 -13.82 7.70
C ILE A 354 15.62 -15.27 7.52
N SER A 355 16.24 -16.22 8.21
CA SER A 355 15.83 -17.62 8.24
C SER A 355 14.43 -17.83 8.79
N HIS A 356 14.04 -17.12 9.85
CA HIS A 356 12.65 -17.14 10.35
C HIS A 356 11.71 -16.60 9.27
N LEU A 357 11.98 -15.41 8.72
CA LEU A 357 11.12 -14.76 7.73
C LEU A 357 10.94 -15.57 6.44
N ARG A 358 11.94 -16.34 6.04
CA ARG A 358 11.86 -17.24 4.87
C ARG A 358 10.96 -18.46 5.10
N ARG A 359 10.74 -18.86 6.35
CA ARG A 359 9.86 -19.98 6.73
C ARG A 359 8.40 -19.55 6.88
N VAL A 360 8.12 -18.25 6.94
CA VAL A 360 6.76 -17.72 6.94
C VAL A 360 6.09 -18.04 5.59
N PRO A 361 5.07 -18.90 5.55
CA PRO A 361 4.53 -19.43 4.29
C PRO A 361 4.07 -18.35 3.32
N GLU A 362 3.43 -17.29 3.81
CA GLU A 362 2.90 -16.21 2.99
C GLU A 362 3.98 -15.31 2.41
N LEU A 363 5.05 -15.04 3.18
CA LEU A 363 6.22 -14.30 2.68
C LEU A 363 7.01 -15.15 1.68
N ALA A 364 7.18 -16.46 1.94
CA ALA A 364 7.82 -17.38 1.01
C ALA A 364 7.06 -17.48 -0.32
N LEU A 365 5.72 -17.60 -0.26
CA LEU A 365 4.85 -17.57 -1.43
C LEU A 365 5.01 -16.26 -2.21
N LEU A 366 4.96 -15.11 -1.53
CA LEU A 366 5.11 -13.81 -2.17
C LEU A 366 6.48 -13.66 -2.83
N ALA A 367 7.55 -14.04 -2.13
CA ALA A 367 8.91 -13.98 -2.64
C ALA A 367 9.07 -14.81 -3.92
N ARG A 368 8.54 -16.05 -3.94
CA ARG A 368 8.57 -16.88 -5.15
C ARG A 368 7.87 -16.20 -6.31
N ARG A 369 6.64 -15.72 -6.10
CA ARG A 369 5.84 -15.04 -7.13
C ARG A 369 6.53 -13.79 -7.66
N VAL A 370 7.21 -13.02 -6.81
CA VAL A 370 7.97 -11.83 -7.21
C VAL A 370 9.19 -12.22 -8.05
N VAL A 371 9.95 -13.24 -7.65
CA VAL A 371 11.12 -13.73 -8.41
C VAL A 371 10.71 -14.24 -9.79
N GLU A 372 9.62 -15.00 -9.90
CA GLU A 372 9.09 -15.48 -11.17
C GLU A 372 8.60 -14.33 -12.07
N ALA A 373 7.85 -13.38 -11.50
CA ALA A 373 7.35 -12.21 -12.23
C ALA A 373 8.51 -11.34 -12.76
N GLU A 374 9.57 -11.17 -11.98
CA GLU A 374 10.77 -10.43 -12.36
C GLU A 374 11.55 -11.16 -13.46
N ALA A 375 11.75 -12.48 -13.33
CA ALA A 375 12.38 -13.30 -14.37
C ALA A 375 11.60 -13.21 -15.70
N LYS A 376 10.27 -13.25 -15.63
CA LYS A 376 9.39 -13.06 -16.80
C LYS A 376 9.48 -11.66 -17.38
N ARG A 377 9.66 -10.61 -16.56
CA ARG A 377 9.84 -9.24 -17.02
C ARG A 377 11.16 -9.09 -17.77
N ARG A 378 12.27 -9.58 -17.20
CA ARG A 378 13.59 -9.58 -17.86
C ARG A 378 13.61 -10.36 -19.16
N ALA A 379 13.03 -11.56 -19.21
CA ALA A 379 12.95 -12.33 -20.46
C ALA A 379 12.16 -11.60 -21.57
N ARG A 380 11.13 -10.82 -21.21
CA ARG A 380 10.38 -9.99 -22.17
C ARG A 380 11.20 -8.79 -22.64
N GLU A 381 11.94 -8.14 -21.74
CA GLU A 381 12.83 -7.02 -22.06
C GLU A 381 13.99 -7.47 -22.95
N GLU A 382 14.60 -8.63 -22.67
CA GLU A 382 15.63 -9.23 -23.51
C GLU A 382 15.09 -9.59 -24.90
N ARG A 383 13.89 -10.19 -24.99
CA ARG A 383 13.25 -10.46 -26.28
C ARG A 383 12.91 -9.18 -27.03
N LYS A 384 12.53 -8.10 -26.33
CA LYS A 384 12.28 -6.79 -26.95
C LYS A 384 13.58 -6.19 -27.47
N LYS A 385 14.65 -6.23 -26.67
CA LYS A 385 15.98 -5.75 -27.04
C LYS A 385 16.57 -6.53 -28.22
N ALA A 386 16.42 -7.85 -28.24
CA ALA A 386 16.85 -8.68 -29.37
C ALA A 386 16.08 -8.34 -30.65
N LYS A 387 14.76 -8.08 -30.56
CA LYS A 387 13.95 -7.62 -31.69
C LYS A 387 14.36 -6.22 -32.15
N GLU A 388 14.67 -5.31 -31.24
CA GLU A 388 15.15 -3.96 -31.55
C GLU A 388 16.53 -4.02 -32.24
N GLN A 389 17.45 -4.85 -31.76
CA GLN A 389 18.75 -5.09 -32.40
C GLN A 389 18.61 -5.70 -33.80
N GLN A 390 17.69 -6.66 -33.98
CA GLN A 390 17.41 -7.24 -35.29
C GLN A 390 16.75 -6.22 -36.24
N ALA A 391 15.85 -5.36 -35.73
CA ALA A 391 15.19 -4.32 -36.52
C ALA A 391 16.14 -3.17 -36.89
N GLN A 392 17.16 -2.89 -36.07
CA GLN A 392 18.15 -1.85 -36.32
C GLN A 392 19.17 -2.19 -37.42
N GLY A 393 19.14 -3.40 -37.99
CA GLY A 393 19.60 -3.61 -39.36
C GLY A 393 21.04 -3.24 -39.70
N LEU A 394 21.95 -3.03 -38.73
CA LEU A 394 23.38 -3.15 -38.97
C LEU A 394 23.73 -4.63 -39.13
N SER A 395 23.19 -5.23 -40.19
CA SER A 395 23.88 -6.28 -40.91
C SER A 395 25.14 -5.64 -41.46
N THR A 396 26.22 -5.64 -40.66
CA THR A 396 27.55 -5.57 -41.24
C THR A 396 27.63 -6.76 -42.18
N ASN A 397 27.37 -6.51 -43.46
CA ASN A 397 27.71 -7.39 -44.56
C ASN A 397 29.23 -7.52 -44.56
N THR A 398 29.78 -8.32 -43.64
CA THR A 398 31.11 -8.91 -43.81
C THR A 398 30.96 -9.91 -44.93
N THR A 399 31.22 -9.40 -46.13
CA THR A 399 31.44 -10.15 -47.35
C THR A 399 32.29 -11.37 -47.08
N ASP A 400 31.79 -12.52 -47.55
CA ASP A 400 32.49 -13.77 -47.71
C ASP A 400 33.96 -13.59 -48.09
N THR A 401 34.84 -13.78 -47.12
CA THR A 401 36.20 -14.27 -47.40
C THR A 401 36.33 -15.61 -46.71
N LYS A 402 36.32 -16.62 -47.58
CA LYS A 402 36.41 -18.06 -47.32
C LYS A 402 37.78 -18.36 -46.69
N GLY A 403 37.93 -18.07 -45.40
CA GLY A 403 39.16 -18.25 -44.63
C GLY A 403 39.00 -19.33 -43.57
N LYS A 404 39.49 -20.52 -43.88
CA LYS A 404 39.52 -21.71 -43.02
C LYS A 404 40.54 -21.50 -41.89
N SER A 405 40.13 -20.97 -40.74
CA SER A 405 40.93 -21.07 -39.51
C SER A 405 40.06 -21.37 -38.29
N ARG A 406 40.25 -22.61 -37.82
CA ARG A 406 39.74 -23.18 -36.57
C ARG A 406 40.43 -22.46 -35.41
N ALA A 407 39.82 -21.40 -34.89
CA ALA A 407 40.19 -20.80 -33.62
C ALA A 407 38.97 -20.80 -32.71
N THR A 408 39.05 -21.62 -31.66
CA THR A 408 38.16 -21.68 -30.51
C THR A 408 37.91 -20.28 -29.93
N PRO A 409 36.66 -19.79 -29.87
CA PRO A 409 36.36 -18.53 -29.20
C PRO A 409 36.49 -18.72 -27.69
N SER A 410 37.53 -18.15 -27.12
CA SER A 410 37.67 -17.99 -25.67
C SER A 410 36.56 -17.07 -25.16
N SER A 411 35.79 -17.63 -24.25
CA SER A 411 34.63 -17.07 -23.56
C SER A 411 35.02 -15.92 -22.63
N ALA A 412 34.99 -14.69 -23.13
CA ALA A 412 34.90 -13.50 -22.28
C ALA A 412 33.42 -13.08 -22.19
N ALA A 413 32.67 -13.76 -21.33
CA ALA A 413 31.28 -13.40 -21.05
C ALA A 413 31.23 -12.10 -20.21
N PRO A 414 30.32 -11.17 -20.52
CA PRO A 414 30.18 -9.91 -19.79
C PRO A 414 29.80 -10.16 -18.33
N LEU A 415 30.56 -9.50 -17.44
CA LEU A 415 30.68 -9.67 -15.98
C LEU A 415 29.40 -9.41 -15.14
N GLY A 416 28.21 -9.37 -15.74
CA GLY A 416 26.95 -9.04 -15.07
C GLY A 416 25.77 -9.98 -15.36
N SER A 417 25.93 -10.96 -16.25
CA SER A 417 24.86 -11.94 -16.47
C SER A 417 24.88 -12.98 -15.33
N THR A 418 23.81 -13.02 -14.55
CA THR A 418 23.59 -14.04 -13.52
C THR A 418 23.84 -15.42 -14.14
N LYS A 419 24.70 -16.23 -13.52
CA LYS A 419 25.05 -17.57 -14.00
C LYS A 419 23.77 -18.28 -14.49
N PRO A 420 23.66 -18.60 -15.79
CA PRO A 420 22.49 -19.28 -16.34
C PRO A 420 22.36 -20.63 -15.62
N GLY A 421 21.34 -20.76 -14.78
CA GLY A 421 21.15 -21.94 -13.93
C GLY A 421 20.94 -21.66 -12.44
N GLU A 422 21.05 -20.42 -11.97
CA GLU A 422 20.73 -20.13 -10.57
C GLU A 422 19.22 -20.33 -10.30
N GLY A 423 18.90 -21.33 -9.47
CA GLY A 423 17.54 -21.68 -9.07
C GLY A 423 16.80 -20.54 -8.33
N PRO A 424 15.48 -20.71 -8.09
CA PRO A 424 14.66 -19.67 -7.46
C PRO A 424 15.07 -19.41 -5.99
N GLY A 425 15.56 -20.42 -5.27
CA GLY A 425 15.91 -20.31 -3.85
C GLY A 425 16.94 -19.20 -3.53
N PRO A 426 18.12 -19.19 -4.16
CA PRO A 426 19.10 -18.11 -3.99
C PRO A 426 18.58 -16.71 -4.36
N LYS A 427 17.72 -16.62 -5.39
CA LYS A 427 17.06 -15.35 -5.79
C LYS A 427 16.08 -14.88 -4.71
N MET A 428 15.30 -15.77 -4.14
CA MET A 428 14.42 -15.47 -3.00
C MET A 428 15.25 -14.99 -1.80
N LYS A 429 16.33 -15.68 -1.43
CA LYS A 429 17.22 -15.26 -0.32
C LYS A 429 17.77 -13.84 -0.55
N ARG A 430 18.16 -13.50 -1.79
CA ARG A 430 18.59 -12.13 -2.15
C ARG A 430 17.46 -11.12 -2.01
N LEU A 431 16.23 -11.48 -2.37
CA LEU A 431 15.06 -10.61 -2.22
C LEU A 431 14.74 -10.29 -0.75
N PHE A 432 14.83 -11.28 0.15
CA PHE A 432 14.71 -11.06 1.60
C PHE A 432 15.81 -10.13 2.13
N ARG A 433 17.07 -10.39 1.79
CA ARG A 433 18.20 -9.52 2.18
C ARG A 433 18.02 -8.09 1.68
N PHE A 434 17.56 -7.92 0.44
CA PHE A 434 17.23 -6.61 -0.11
C PHE A 434 16.16 -5.91 0.72
N ALA A 435 15.04 -6.57 1.03
CA ALA A 435 13.97 -5.98 1.81
C ALA A 435 14.42 -5.56 3.21
N ILE A 436 15.15 -6.42 3.92
CA ILE A 436 15.69 -6.13 5.26
C ILE A 436 16.68 -4.97 5.22
N ARG A 437 17.63 -4.96 4.28
CA ARG A 437 18.56 -3.84 4.12
C ARG A 437 17.83 -2.52 3.89
N GLN A 438 16.83 -2.50 3.01
CA GLN A 438 16.05 -1.29 2.75
C GLN A 438 15.28 -0.83 3.99
N LEU A 439 14.64 -1.74 4.73
CA LEU A 439 13.94 -1.39 5.97
C LEU A 439 14.91 -0.86 7.04
N TYR A 440 16.12 -1.42 7.12
CA TYR A 440 17.16 -0.95 8.03
C TYR A 440 17.68 0.44 7.63
N ASP A 441 17.97 0.66 6.34
CA ASP A 441 18.42 1.95 5.83
C ASP A 441 17.35 3.05 5.99
N GLU A 442 16.07 2.69 5.91
CA GLU A 442 14.93 3.57 6.21
C GLU A 442 14.77 3.85 7.73
N GLY A 443 15.47 3.11 8.59
CA GLY A 443 15.34 3.17 10.05
C GLY A 443 14.06 2.51 10.58
N SER A 444 13.30 1.80 9.75
CA SER A 444 12.04 1.14 10.16
C SER A 444 12.26 -0.11 11.01
N ILE A 445 13.46 -0.68 10.98
CA ILE A 445 13.89 -1.81 11.81
C ILE A 445 15.30 -1.52 12.34
N VAL A 446 15.66 -2.13 13.47
CA VAL A 446 17.00 -2.04 14.05
C VAL A 446 17.57 -3.44 14.31
N LEU A 447 18.89 -3.52 14.42
CA LEU A 447 19.58 -4.75 14.84
C LEU A 447 19.24 -5.06 16.31
N PHE A 448 19.09 -6.34 16.61
CA PHE A 448 18.73 -6.83 17.94
C PHE A 448 19.67 -7.96 18.37
N ASP A 449 20.24 -7.80 19.57
CA ASP A 449 21.17 -8.76 20.17
C ASP A 449 20.49 -9.67 21.19
N GLY A 450 19.18 -9.49 21.41
CA GLY A 450 18.41 -10.29 22.35
C GLY A 450 18.00 -11.66 21.80
N PRO A 451 17.08 -12.36 22.50
CA PRO A 451 16.64 -13.68 22.10
C PRO A 451 15.99 -13.64 20.72
N LYS A 452 16.26 -14.67 19.90
CA LYS A 452 15.75 -14.78 18.53
C LYS A 452 14.40 -15.50 18.55
N HIS A 453 13.49 -15.12 17.67
CA HIS A 453 12.25 -15.85 17.47
C HIS A 453 12.55 -17.31 17.11
N ARG A 454 11.88 -18.24 17.79
CA ARG A 454 11.93 -19.66 17.47
C ARG A 454 11.53 -19.85 16.00
N LEU A 455 12.16 -20.80 15.32
CA LEU A 455 11.76 -21.13 13.95
C LEU A 455 10.32 -21.63 13.98
N PRO A 456 9.46 -21.19 13.05
CA PRO A 456 8.11 -21.75 12.95
C PRO A 456 8.28 -23.24 12.68
N HIS A 457 7.84 -24.08 13.63
CA HIS A 457 7.84 -25.52 13.42
C HIS A 457 6.76 -25.79 12.38
N ILE A 458 7.16 -26.19 11.17
CA ILE A 458 6.24 -26.58 10.11
C ILE A 458 5.70 -27.95 10.50
N SER A 459 4.84 -28.01 11.50
CA SER A 459 4.11 -29.23 11.82
C SER A 459 3.08 -29.42 10.72
N LEU A 460 3.32 -30.39 9.84
CA LEU A 460 2.45 -30.73 8.71
C LEU A 460 1.01 -31.07 9.14
N SER A 461 0.76 -31.27 10.44
CA SER A 461 -0.54 -31.65 11.00
C SER A 461 -1.35 -30.51 11.64
N HIS A 462 -0.79 -29.32 11.88
CA HIS A 462 -1.54 -28.22 12.50
C HIS A 462 -2.26 -27.36 11.45
N SER A 463 -3.57 -27.50 11.43
CA SER A 463 -4.51 -26.96 10.46
C SER A 463 -4.61 -25.43 10.49
N GLN A 464 -3.88 -24.72 9.61
CA GLN A 464 -4.19 -23.40 9.01
C GLN A 464 -4.71 -22.22 9.89
N SER A 465 -4.78 -22.33 11.22
CA SER A 465 -5.57 -21.42 12.07
C SER A 465 -4.83 -20.16 12.51
N GLU A 466 -3.51 -20.09 12.43
CA GLU A 466 -2.80 -19.25 13.43
C GLU A 466 -2.22 -17.92 12.98
N ILE A 467 -2.19 -17.58 11.68
CA ILE A 467 -1.67 -16.26 11.28
C ILE A 467 -2.73 -15.50 10.47
N ARG A 468 -3.78 -15.04 11.17
CA ARG A 468 -4.84 -14.17 10.61
C ARG A 468 -4.34 -12.74 10.28
N LEU A 469 -3.04 -12.54 10.02
CA LEU A 469 -2.50 -11.24 9.58
C LEU A 469 -3.09 -10.80 8.23
N TRP A 470 -3.45 -11.76 7.38
CA TRP A 470 -3.90 -11.50 6.01
C TRP A 470 -5.41 -11.60 5.90
N LYS A 471 -6.04 -10.70 5.13
CA LYS A 471 -7.50 -10.73 4.92
C LYS A 471 -7.91 -11.92 4.04
N SER A 472 -8.23 -13.06 4.64
CA SER A 472 -8.95 -14.18 4.01
C SER A 472 -10.42 -13.79 3.83
N SER A 473 -10.78 -13.26 2.66
CA SER A 473 -12.17 -12.80 2.40
C SER A 473 -13.17 -13.95 2.14
N MET A 474 -13.03 -15.10 2.81
CA MET A 474 -13.92 -16.25 2.57
C MET A 474 -15.21 -16.25 3.40
N SER A 475 -15.56 -15.13 4.04
CA SER A 475 -16.82 -14.99 4.78
C SER A 475 -17.71 -13.92 4.16
N THR A 476 -18.23 -14.20 2.97
CA THR A 476 -19.53 -13.65 2.56
C THR A 476 -20.46 -14.84 2.42
N SER A 477 -21.41 -14.91 3.36
CA SER A 477 -22.56 -15.80 3.37
C SER A 477 -23.21 -15.87 1.99
N ILE A 478 -23.41 -17.10 1.54
CA ILE A 478 -24.07 -17.45 0.30
C ILE A 478 -25.57 -17.18 0.51
N ASP A 479 -26.09 -16.08 -0.02
CA ASP A 479 -27.53 -15.97 -0.26
C ASP A 479 -27.85 -16.76 -1.53
N ALA A 480 -28.74 -17.73 -1.36
CA ALA A 480 -29.22 -18.62 -2.40
C ALA A 480 -30.17 -17.87 -3.35
N ASN A 481 -29.69 -17.52 -4.54
CA ASN A 481 -30.39 -17.63 -5.82
C ASN A 481 -29.69 -16.78 -6.88
N SER A 482 -28.82 -17.39 -7.68
CA SER A 482 -28.74 -17.08 -9.11
C SER A 482 -27.89 -18.11 -9.82
N THR A 483 -28.57 -18.88 -10.67
CA THR A 483 -28.03 -19.81 -11.65
C THR A 483 -27.14 -19.09 -12.67
N THR A 484 -26.14 -19.82 -13.18
CA THR A 484 -25.12 -19.47 -14.20
C THR A 484 -23.87 -18.73 -13.71
N VAL A 485 -22.91 -19.51 -13.20
CA VAL A 485 -21.49 -19.13 -13.18
C VAL A 485 -20.63 -20.23 -13.79
N SER A 486 -19.86 -19.84 -14.80
CA SER A 486 -18.75 -20.60 -15.33
C SER A 486 -17.75 -20.90 -14.22
N SER A 487 -17.57 -22.17 -13.92
CA SER A 487 -16.61 -22.71 -12.98
C SER A 487 -15.18 -22.37 -13.41
N VAL A 488 -14.58 -21.35 -12.80
CA VAL A 488 -13.12 -21.21 -12.74
C VAL A 488 -12.65 -22.16 -11.66
N THR A 489 -12.38 -23.39 -12.06
CA THR A 489 -11.74 -24.40 -11.23
C THR A 489 -10.40 -23.82 -10.76
N ASN A 490 -10.28 -23.53 -9.46
CA ASN A 490 -8.97 -23.49 -8.80
C ASN A 490 -8.40 -24.91 -8.96
N GLN A 491 -7.74 -25.17 -10.09
CA GLN A 491 -6.84 -26.31 -10.18
C GLN A 491 -5.82 -26.10 -9.07
N SER A 492 -6.01 -26.83 -7.97
CA SER A 492 -4.90 -27.34 -7.18
C SER A 492 -3.89 -27.87 -8.20
N TYR A 493 -2.88 -27.06 -8.48
CA TYR A 493 -1.81 -27.40 -9.39
C TYR A 493 -1.05 -28.52 -8.70
N SER A 494 -1.53 -29.76 -8.87
CA SER A 494 -0.78 -30.97 -8.59
C SER A 494 0.36 -30.96 -9.58
N PHE A 495 1.41 -30.24 -9.22
CA PHE A 495 2.62 -30.11 -10.00
C PHE A 495 3.32 -31.47 -9.96
N THR A 496 2.93 -32.38 -10.84
CA THR A 496 3.51 -33.73 -10.99
C THR A 496 4.70 -33.74 -11.95
N GLY A 497 5.12 -32.58 -12.46
CA GLY A 497 6.45 -32.42 -13.03
C GLY A 497 7.45 -32.31 -11.89
N ALA A 498 8.63 -32.90 -12.03
CA ALA A 498 9.72 -32.76 -11.06
C ALA A 498 10.24 -31.31 -11.01
N ASP A 499 9.43 -30.35 -10.52
CA ASP A 499 9.98 -29.06 -10.12
C ASP A 499 10.91 -29.38 -8.96
N PRO A 500 12.17 -28.94 -9.01
CA PRO A 500 13.07 -29.08 -7.89
C PRO A 500 12.37 -28.48 -6.67
N ASP A 501 12.08 -29.35 -5.70
CA ASP A 501 11.45 -29.02 -4.43
C ASP A 501 12.05 -27.69 -3.98
N PRO A 502 11.23 -26.63 -3.84
CA PRO A 502 11.69 -25.27 -3.52
C PRO A 502 12.63 -25.29 -2.33
N GLY A 503 13.92 -25.34 -2.65
CA GLY A 503 14.96 -25.97 -1.83
C GLY A 503 14.74 -25.89 -0.33
N ILE A 504 14.80 -27.07 0.29
CA ILE A 504 14.99 -27.30 1.72
C ILE A 504 15.74 -26.10 2.30
N LEU A 505 15.02 -25.28 3.07
CA LEU A 505 15.58 -24.08 3.65
C LEU A 505 16.67 -24.54 4.61
N SER A 506 17.93 -24.20 4.31
CA SER A 506 19.05 -24.46 5.21
C SER A 506 18.73 -24.00 6.63
N ASP A 507 19.23 -24.74 7.61
CA ASP A 507 19.13 -24.36 9.02
C ASP A 507 19.69 -22.95 9.24
N PRO A 508 19.10 -22.18 10.18
CA PRO A 508 19.59 -20.84 10.47
C PRO A 508 21.03 -20.88 10.92
N ASP A 509 21.82 -19.90 10.47
CA ASP A 509 23.17 -19.72 10.99
C ASP A 509 23.04 -19.25 12.46
N PRO A 510 23.74 -19.87 13.44
CA PRO A 510 23.70 -19.41 14.82
C PRO A 510 24.12 -17.94 14.96
N ASN A 511 24.99 -17.45 14.06
CA ASN A 511 25.48 -16.07 14.01
C ASN A 511 24.62 -15.15 13.14
N GLU A 512 23.43 -15.59 12.73
CA GLU A 512 22.54 -14.77 11.92
C GLU A 512 22.04 -13.55 12.69
N GLU A 513 22.20 -12.36 12.11
CA GLU A 513 21.66 -11.11 12.64
C GLU A 513 20.15 -11.22 12.86
N SER A 514 19.69 -10.61 13.95
CA SER A 514 18.26 -10.53 14.26
C SER A 514 17.81 -9.07 14.23
N TYR A 515 16.56 -8.85 13.83
CA TYR A 515 16.00 -7.52 13.63
C TYR A 515 14.68 -7.39 14.36
N ILE A 516 14.38 -6.20 14.86
CA ILE A 516 13.08 -5.86 15.46
C ILE A 516 12.48 -4.64 14.76
N PRO A 517 11.14 -4.56 14.64
CA PRO A 517 10.47 -3.35 14.17
C PRO A 517 10.72 -2.20 15.15
N LEU A 518 10.97 -1.01 14.61
CA LEU A 518 11.17 0.19 15.44
C LEU A 518 9.81 0.78 15.83
N VAL A 519 9.20 0.22 16.87
CA VAL A 519 7.92 0.67 17.42
C VAL A 519 8.17 1.82 18.42
N PRO A 520 7.33 2.88 18.44
CA PRO A 520 7.49 4.00 19.38
C PRO A 520 7.58 3.56 20.86
N SER A 521 6.81 2.56 21.26
CA SER A 521 6.82 2.01 22.63
C SER A 521 8.18 1.41 23.01
N TYR A 522 8.83 0.69 22.10
CA TYR A 522 10.16 0.13 22.32
C TYR A 522 11.23 1.23 22.35
N LEU A 523 11.20 2.15 21.37
CA LEU A 523 12.16 3.24 21.29
C LEU A 523 12.04 4.20 22.50
N CYS A 524 10.84 4.40 23.03
CA CYS A 524 10.56 5.21 24.22
C CYS A 524 11.47 4.84 25.41
N GLY A 525 11.61 3.54 25.71
CA GLY A 525 12.47 3.08 26.80
C GLY A 525 13.96 3.42 26.59
N GLN A 526 14.42 3.45 25.33
CA GLN A 526 15.80 3.84 25.00
C GLN A 526 15.99 5.35 25.03
N VAL A 527 14.98 6.10 24.60
CA VAL A 527 14.93 7.57 24.67
C VAL A 527 14.97 8.05 26.12
N GLU A 528 14.21 7.43 27.03
CA GLU A 528 14.26 7.75 28.46
C GLU A 528 15.65 7.53 29.07
N LYS A 529 16.26 6.37 28.78
CA LYS A 529 17.63 6.05 29.20
C LYS A 529 18.62 7.10 28.68
N ALA A 530 18.44 7.59 27.45
CA ALA A 530 19.24 8.65 26.88
C ALA A 530 19.05 9.98 27.61
N ILE A 531 17.80 10.42 27.83
CA ILE A 531 17.47 11.66 28.55
C ILE A 531 18.08 11.65 29.95
N VAL A 532 17.85 10.59 30.74
CA VAL A 532 18.39 10.45 32.09
C VAL A 532 19.92 10.51 32.09
N SER A 533 20.57 9.85 31.13
CA SER A 533 22.03 9.88 31.01
C SER A 533 22.57 11.27 30.65
N MET A 534 21.92 11.96 29.71
CA MET A 534 22.31 13.31 29.27
C MET A 534 22.14 14.34 30.39
N VAL A 535 21.00 14.32 31.08
CA VAL A 535 20.71 15.22 32.22
C VAL A 535 21.69 14.95 33.36
N SER A 536 21.96 13.68 33.69
CA SER A 536 22.92 13.31 34.75
C SER A 536 24.33 13.79 34.43
N ARG A 537 24.78 13.65 33.17
CA ARG A 537 26.10 14.14 32.73
C ARG A 537 26.19 15.65 32.80
N ALA A 538 25.14 16.35 32.37
CA ALA A 538 25.11 17.82 32.40
C ALA A 538 25.07 18.37 33.83
N ARG A 539 24.41 17.69 34.78
CA ARG A 539 24.46 18.02 36.22
C ARG A 539 25.87 17.86 36.78
N LYS A 540 26.58 16.78 36.44
CA LYS A 540 27.97 16.58 36.88
C LYS A 540 28.94 17.64 36.35
N MET A 541 28.69 18.16 35.15
CA MET A 541 29.51 19.21 34.53
C MET A 541 29.22 20.62 35.07
N ARG A 542 28.07 20.83 35.71
CA ARG A 542 27.67 22.14 36.25
C ARG A 542 27.62 22.08 37.78
N GLU A 543 28.68 22.56 38.43
CA GLU A 543 28.72 22.73 39.89
C GLU A 543 27.76 23.83 40.41
N ARG A 544 27.06 24.55 39.52
CA ARG A 544 26.16 25.66 39.87
C ARG A 544 24.70 25.23 39.90
N LYS A 545 23.95 25.77 40.88
CA LYS A 545 22.55 25.46 41.27
C LYS A 545 21.45 25.73 40.20
N THR A 546 21.78 25.98 38.93
CA THR A 546 20.75 26.23 37.92
C THR A 546 20.22 24.90 37.37
N SER A 547 18.88 24.80 37.25
CA SER A 547 18.25 23.63 36.63
C SER A 547 18.81 23.43 35.22
N VAL A 548 19.22 22.20 34.91
CA VAL A 548 19.73 21.84 33.59
C VAL A 548 18.52 21.62 32.68
N PRO A 549 18.38 22.36 31.58
CA PRO A 549 17.27 22.16 30.66
C PRO A 549 17.38 20.76 30.01
N GLY A 550 16.25 20.07 29.85
CA GLY A 550 16.18 18.76 29.18
C GLY A 550 16.70 18.79 27.73
N PRO A 551 17.11 17.64 27.15
CA PRO A 551 17.61 17.60 25.78
C PRO A 551 16.51 17.77 24.72
N THR A 552 16.90 18.20 23.52
CA THR A 552 16.02 18.22 22.34
C THR A 552 15.98 16.87 21.63
N ALA A 553 14.99 16.65 20.75
CA ALA A 553 14.90 15.42 19.95
C ALA A 553 16.17 15.15 19.13
N ASP A 554 16.75 16.18 18.52
CA ASP A 554 17.99 16.06 17.72
C ASP A 554 19.20 15.70 18.59
N GLU A 555 19.30 16.28 19.79
CA GLU A 555 20.37 15.95 20.75
C GLU A 555 20.25 14.48 21.20
N ILE A 556 19.02 13.98 21.39
CA ILE A 556 18.74 12.57 21.73
C ILE A 556 19.15 11.65 20.58
N VAL A 557 18.77 11.95 19.34
CA VAL A 557 19.17 11.17 18.15
C VAL A 557 20.70 11.09 18.05
N HIS A 558 21.37 12.23 18.21
CA HIS A 558 22.83 12.27 18.15
C HIS A 558 23.47 11.44 19.27
N TYR A 559 22.93 11.51 20.48
CA TYR A 559 23.38 10.69 21.60
C TYR A 559 23.22 9.18 21.31
N LEU A 560 22.05 8.75 20.83
CA LEU A 560 21.78 7.34 20.51
C LEU A 560 22.74 6.80 19.45
N ARG A 561 22.90 7.53 18.33
CA ARG A 561 23.82 7.15 17.23
C ARG A 561 25.28 7.07 17.66
N ARG A 562 25.70 7.90 18.60
CA ARG A 562 27.08 7.92 19.09
C ARG A 562 27.36 6.79 20.08
N LYS A 563 26.35 6.39 20.85
CA LYS A 563 26.51 5.39 21.91
C LYS A 563 26.52 3.97 21.37
N ASP A 564 25.75 3.71 20.32
CA ASP A 564 25.49 2.37 19.83
C ASP A 564 25.09 2.38 18.35
N ASP A 565 25.83 1.62 17.53
CA ASP A 565 25.70 1.57 16.08
C ASP A 565 24.32 1.03 15.63
N ARG A 566 23.60 0.32 16.50
CA ARG A 566 22.23 -0.16 16.22
C ARG A 566 21.27 0.98 15.91
N TRP A 567 21.55 2.18 16.42
CA TRP A 567 20.73 3.37 16.23
C TRP A 567 21.20 4.25 15.07
N ALA A 568 22.23 3.85 14.31
CA ALA A 568 22.84 4.66 13.25
C ALA A 568 21.84 5.17 12.20
N ARG A 569 20.76 4.40 11.95
CA ARG A 569 19.71 4.72 10.96
C ARG A 569 18.45 5.35 11.56
N VAL A 570 18.37 5.52 12.88
CA VAL A 570 17.19 6.13 13.52
C VAL A 570 17.14 7.62 13.22
N GLY A 571 16.07 8.06 12.56
CA GLY A 571 15.78 9.46 12.24
C GLY A 571 15.13 10.25 13.40
N ASP A 572 15.13 11.58 13.29
CA ASP A 572 14.50 12.51 14.24
C ASP A 572 13.00 12.24 14.41
N TRP A 573 12.31 11.92 13.32
CA TRP A 573 10.88 11.62 13.33
C TRP A 573 10.53 10.41 14.19
N HIS A 574 11.39 9.38 14.27
CA HIS A 574 11.17 8.22 15.14
C HIS A 574 11.29 8.61 16.61
N VAL A 575 12.27 9.44 16.95
CA VAL A 575 12.47 9.94 18.32
C VAL A 575 11.30 10.84 18.73
N LYS A 576 10.84 11.74 17.84
CA LYS A 576 9.64 12.55 18.07
C LYS A 576 8.41 11.68 18.33
N ALA A 577 8.16 10.67 17.49
CA ALA A 577 7.05 9.73 17.70
C ALA A 577 7.16 8.97 19.03
N ALA A 578 8.37 8.59 19.45
CA ALA A 578 8.60 7.95 20.75
C ALA A 578 8.40 8.91 21.94
N LEU A 579 8.78 10.19 21.79
CA LEU A 579 8.56 11.24 22.79
C LEU A 579 7.07 11.55 22.94
N GLU A 580 6.34 11.71 21.82
CA GLU A 580 4.89 11.89 21.80
C GLU A 580 4.19 10.69 22.46
N TRP A 581 4.57 9.46 22.08
CA TRP A 581 4.02 8.25 22.71
C TRP A 581 4.32 8.22 24.21
N GLY A 582 5.54 8.56 24.63
CA GLY A 582 5.91 8.64 26.05
C GLY A 582 5.13 9.73 26.79
N GLN A 583 4.80 10.84 26.14
CA GLN A 583 3.96 11.90 26.69
C GLN A 583 2.52 11.46 26.89
N GLU A 584 1.93 10.81 25.88
CA GLU A 584 0.58 10.24 25.98
C GLU A 584 0.45 9.23 27.12
N ASN A 585 1.54 8.51 27.43
CA ASN A 585 1.60 7.52 28.50
C ASN A 585 2.13 8.09 29.84
N GLY A 586 2.32 9.42 29.95
CA GLY A 586 2.78 10.07 31.17
C GLY A 586 4.20 9.72 31.61
N ARG A 587 5.03 9.19 30.72
CA ARG A 587 6.42 8.81 30.97
C ARG A 587 7.41 9.94 30.72
N MET A 588 7.07 10.85 29.81
CA MET A 588 7.89 12.00 29.44
C MET A 588 7.02 13.24 29.26
N TRP A 589 7.61 14.43 29.34
CA TRP A 589 6.90 15.68 29.09
C TRP A 589 7.81 16.73 28.47
N CYS A 590 7.23 17.64 27.70
CA CYS A 590 7.94 18.75 27.07
C CYS A 590 7.95 19.96 28.02
N VAL A 591 9.12 20.38 28.46
CA VAL A 591 9.35 21.53 29.36
C VAL A 591 9.26 22.88 28.61
N GLY A 592 9.20 22.82 27.27
CA GLY A 592 9.17 23.96 26.37
C GLY A 592 10.42 24.06 25.51
N LYS A 593 10.31 24.78 24.37
CA LYS A 593 11.38 24.89 23.35
C LYS A 593 11.88 23.52 22.86
N ASP A 594 10.96 22.56 22.70
CA ASP A 594 11.22 21.18 22.27
C ASP A 594 12.21 20.42 23.15
N ARG A 595 12.27 20.76 24.44
CA ARG A 595 13.11 20.09 25.44
C ARG A 595 12.30 19.15 26.30
N TRP A 596 12.84 17.95 26.52
CA TRP A 596 12.11 16.82 27.09
C TRP A 596 12.72 16.36 28.41
N GLU A 597 11.85 16.01 29.37
CA GLU A 597 12.23 15.41 30.63
C GLU A 597 11.42 14.13 30.88
N VAL A 598 11.99 13.22 31.67
CA VAL A 598 11.31 11.99 32.11
C VAL A 598 10.49 12.32 33.36
N CYS A 599 9.25 11.84 33.42
CA CYS A 599 8.40 11.96 34.60
C CYS A 599 9.00 11.12 35.74
N GLN A 600 9.10 11.71 36.94
CA GLN A 600 9.67 11.06 38.13
C GLN A 600 8.64 10.28 38.93
#